data_AF-A0A9X0YB85-F1
#
_entry.id   AF-A0A9X0YB85-F1
#
_cell.length_a   1.000
_cell.length_b   1.000
_cell.length_c   1.000
_cell.angle_alpha   90.00
_cell.angle_beta   90.00
_cell.angle_gamma   90.00
#
_symmetry.space_group_name_H-M   'P 1'
#
loop_
_entity.id
_entity.type
_entity.pdbx_description
1 polymer ?
#
loop_
_entity_poly.entity_id
_entity_poly.type
_entity_poly.pdbx_seq_one_letter_code
_entity_poly.pdbx_strand_id
1 'polypeptide(L)'
;MKAFALGSGKNYCRSGEAEPKSIWRNAICVVLTQTCVDYTQLCAYSTQMLSSRITFADLAVVGRVDRHRLRNLLKNLPEFAKRPARERVASEYTRYDLLVVAVLCEMERMGLRKEAIAQWVSSIQQALSGPRAMAASQLFLSSESQSLEALLVDEQCQLGAGMIVDLDKIISLVSSHCAELDGIHEQQRELEFGPLSVDRSKFTTYQPKAHKYG
;
A
#
# COMPACT_ATOMS: atom_id res chain seq x y z
N MET A 1 -46.28 6.52 -19.93
CA MET A 1 -46.78 7.65 -19.12
C MET A 1 -47.36 7.12 -17.81
N LYS A 2 -46.62 7.23 -16.71
CA LYS A 2 -47.12 7.08 -15.33
C LYS A 2 -46.16 7.86 -14.43
N ALA A 3 -46.67 8.92 -13.82
CA ALA A 3 -45.95 9.86 -12.99
C ALA A 3 -45.82 9.31 -11.55
N PHE A 4 -44.63 9.42 -10.96
CA PHE A 4 -44.39 9.17 -9.54
C PHE A 4 -44.21 10.50 -8.81
N ALA A 5 -45.00 10.68 -7.76
CA ALA A 5 -45.07 11.88 -6.96
C ALA A 5 -43.90 11.99 -5.98
N LEU A 6 -43.33 13.19 -5.90
CA LEU A 6 -42.33 13.61 -4.94
C LEU A 6 -42.97 13.85 -3.56
N GLY A 7 -42.55 13.10 -2.56
CA GLY A 7 -42.89 13.32 -1.15
C GLY A 7 -41.80 14.12 -0.45
N SER A 8 -42.04 15.42 -0.24
CA SER A 8 -41.19 16.33 0.52
C SER A 8 -41.43 16.18 2.02
N GLY A 9 -40.50 15.56 2.74
CA GLY A 9 -40.47 15.50 4.21
C GLY A 9 -39.45 16.49 4.78
N LYS A 10 -39.90 17.67 5.21
CA LYS A 10 -39.13 18.59 6.05
C LYS A 10 -39.27 18.16 7.51
N ASN A 11 -38.19 17.71 8.15
CA ASN A 11 -38.15 17.57 9.60
C ASN A 11 -37.17 18.59 10.20
N TYR A 12 -37.76 19.50 10.98
CA TYR A 12 -37.09 20.39 11.90
C TYR A 12 -36.61 19.60 13.11
N CYS A 13 -35.32 19.67 13.45
CA CYS A 13 -34.83 19.35 14.79
C CYS A 13 -34.14 20.57 15.40
N ARG A 14 -34.63 20.88 16.60
CA ARG A 14 -34.32 21.99 17.49
C ARG A 14 -32.85 22.05 17.89
N SER A 15 -32.37 23.28 17.99
CA SER A 15 -31.22 23.70 18.78
C SER A 15 -31.43 23.44 20.27
N GLY A 16 -30.36 23.04 20.95
CA GLY A 16 -30.26 23.13 22.40
C GLY A 16 -29.22 22.17 22.98
N GLU A 17 -27.98 22.64 23.12
CA GLU A 17 -27.25 22.70 24.40
C GLU A 17 -25.76 22.99 24.15
N ALA A 18 -25.27 24.00 24.87
CA ALA A 18 -23.92 24.51 24.77
C ALA A 18 -23.03 23.76 25.78
N GLU A 19 -22.16 22.90 25.29
CA GLU A 19 -21.11 22.27 26.10
C GLU A 19 -19.75 22.98 25.98
N PRO A 20 -18.93 22.96 27.06
CA PRO A 20 -17.74 23.78 27.21
C PRO A 20 -16.59 23.33 26.30
N LYS A 21 -16.37 24.10 25.22
CA LYS A 21 -15.21 24.02 24.32
C LYS A 21 -14.00 24.72 24.95
N SER A 22 -13.04 23.98 25.51
CA SER A 22 -11.63 24.46 25.49
C SER A 22 -10.55 23.51 26.01
N ILE A 23 -10.84 22.41 26.72
CA ILE A 23 -9.77 21.69 27.44
C ILE A 23 -9.17 20.50 26.66
N TRP A 24 -9.86 19.97 25.64
CA TRP A 24 -9.41 18.75 24.95
C TRP A 24 -8.46 18.94 23.74
N ARG A 25 -8.11 20.19 23.39
CA ARG A 25 -7.32 20.44 22.16
C ARG A 25 -5.83 20.10 22.26
N ASN A 26 -5.26 19.98 23.46
CA ASN A 26 -3.82 19.77 23.61
C ASN A 26 -3.41 18.30 23.82
N ALA A 27 -4.34 17.42 24.21
CA ALA A 27 -4.05 15.99 24.38
C ALA A 27 -4.08 15.20 23.05
N ILE A 28 -4.87 15.67 22.06
CA ILE A 28 -4.96 15.03 20.74
C ILE A 28 -3.68 15.26 19.91
N CYS A 29 -2.95 16.36 20.16
CA CYS A 29 -1.78 16.73 19.36
C CYS A 29 -0.55 15.83 19.61
N VAL A 30 -0.44 15.22 20.80
CA VAL A 30 0.73 14.40 21.19
C VAL A 30 0.59 12.93 20.73
N VAL A 31 -0.63 12.40 20.64
CA VAL A 31 -0.85 11.03 20.17
C VAL A 31 -0.62 10.91 18.65
N LEU A 32 -0.94 11.97 17.89
CA LEU A 32 -0.75 12.02 16.44
C LEU A 32 0.72 12.07 15.99
N THR A 33 1.64 12.59 16.81
CA THR A 33 3.06 12.66 16.45
C THR A 33 3.79 11.35 16.75
N GLN A 34 3.37 10.58 17.75
CA GLN A 34 3.96 9.28 18.07
C GLN A 34 3.72 8.25 16.95
N THR A 35 2.51 8.22 16.36
CA THR A 35 2.17 7.33 15.23
C THR A 35 2.89 7.69 13.93
N CYS A 36 3.33 8.95 13.76
CA CYS A 36 4.07 9.38 12.57
C CYS A 36 5.54 8.93 12.59
N VAL A 37 6.12 8.71 13.78
CA VAL A 37 7.51 8.22 13.91
C VAL A 37 7.59 6.72 13.59
N ASP A 38 6.60 5.92 13.98
CA ASP A 38 6.57 4.50 13.64
C ASP A 38 6.35 4.26 12.13
N TYR A 39 5.56 5.13 11.48
CA TYR A 39 5.32 5.04 10.02
C TYR A 39 6.56 5.41 9.18
N THR A 40 7.41 6.31 9.66
CA THR A 40 8.64 6.72 8.95
C THR A 40 9.75 5.68 9.10
N GLN A 41 9.80 4.92 10.19
CA GLN A 41 10.74 3.80 10.33
C GLN A 41 10.40 2.63 9.39
N LEU A 42 9.12 2.31 9.17
CA LEU A 42 8.70 1.31 8.17
C LEU A 42 9.00 1.73 6.72
N CYS A 43 8.88 3.03 6.40
CA CYS A 43 9.21 3.57 5.08
C CYS A 43 10.73 3.62 4.80
N ALA A 44 11.56 3.86 5.82
CA ALA A 44 13.02 3.85 5.66
C ALA A 44 13.58 2.42 5.57
N TYR A 45 12.99 1.46 6.29
CA TYR A 45 13.45 0.06 6.27
C TYR A 45 13.16 -0.63 4.93
N SER A 46 12.07 -0.25 4.26
CA SER A 46 11.66 -0.82 2.97
C SER A 46 12.43 -0.27 1.76
N THR A 47 13.28 0.75 1.94
CA THR A 47 14.10 1.33 0.86
C THR A 47 15.60 0.99 0.94
N GLN A 48 16.11 0.46 2.07
CA GLN A 48 17.55 0.22 2.25
C GLN A 48 18.02 -1.23 2.25
N MET A 49 17.14 -2.22 2.34
CA MET A 49 17.55 -3.60 2.08
C MET A 49 17.61 -3.83 0.58
N LEU A 50 18.77 -4.27 0.11
CA LEU A 50 19.03 -4.74 -1.25
C LEU A 50 18.17 -5.98 -1.52
N SER A 51 16.86 -5.79 -1.67
CA SER A 51 15.92 -6.87 -1.91
C SER A 51 16.30 -7.55 -3.20
N SER A 52 16.44 -8.87 -3.15
CA SER A 52 16.57 -9.73 -4.32
C SER A 52 15.65 -9.25 -5.45
N ARG A 53 16.22 -9.00 -6.63
CA ARG A 53 15.49 -8.42 -7.76
C ARG A 53 14.31 -9.31 -8.12
N ILE A 54 13.09 -8.79 -7.95
CA ILE A 54 11.88 -9.52 -8.33
C ILE A 54 11.80 -9.54 -9.85
N THR A 55 11.72 -10.73 -10.41
CA THR A 55 11.70 -10.99 -11.84
C THR A 55 10.33 -11.49 -12.30
N PHE A 56 10.18 -11.67 -13.61
CA PHE A 56 9.00 -12.30 -14.20
C PHE A 56 8.75 -13.73 -13.68
N ALA A 57 9.81 -14.46 -13.29
CA ALA A 57 9.66 -15.80 -12.73
C ALA A 57 8.93 -15.76 -11.39
N ASP A 58 9.22 -14.77 -10.55
CA ASP A 58 8.59 -14.57 -9.25
C ASP A 58 7.10 -14.26 -9.39
N LEU A 59 6.74 -13.42 -10.38
CA LEU A 59 5.33 -13.15 -10.70
C LEU A 59 4.57 -14.45 -11.06
N ALA A 60 5.20 -15.36 -11.81
CA ALA A 60 4.58 -16.62 -12.20
C ALA A 60 4.41 -17.58 -11.00
N VAL A 61 5.40 -17.61 -10.09
CA VAL A 61 5.34 -18.41 -8.85
C VAL A 61 4.24 -17.90 -7.94
N VAL A 62 4.23 -16.60 -7.62
CA VAL A 62 3.23 -15.99 -6.74
C VAL A 62 1.82 -16.08 -7.36
N GLY A 63 1.70 -15.83 -8.66
CA GLY A 63 0.44 -15.98 -9.39
C GLY A 63 -0.03 -17.43 -9.54
N ARG A 64 0.81 -18.42 -9.20
CA ARG A 64 0.56 -19.87 -9.38
C ARG A 64 0.10 -20.19 -10.81
N VAL A 65 0.71 -19.55 -11.79
CA VAL A 65 0.39 -19.67 -13.22
C VAL A 65 1.66 -19.95 -14.02
N ASP A 66 1.49 -20.65 -15.15
CA ASP A 66 2.58 -20.85 -16.08
C ASP A 66 3.09 -19.52 -16.67
N ARG A 67 4.39 -19.46 -16.97
CA ARG A 67 5.06 -18.27 -17.53
C ARG A 67 4.43 -17.81 -18.84
N HIS A 68 4.02 -18.72 -19.72
CA HIS A 68 3.34 -18.40 -20.97
C HIS A 68 1.95 -17.82 -20.70
N ARG A 69 1.21 -18.40 -19.75
CA ARG A 69 -0.11 -17.91 -19.38
C ARG A 69 -0.03 -16.49 -18.82
N LEU A 70 0.91 -16.25 -17.90
CA LEU A 70 1.16 -14.93 -17.34
C LEU A 70 1.56 -13.92 -18.41
N ARG A 71 2.43 -14.29 -19.35
CA ARG A 71 2.83 -13.40 -20.45
C ARG A 71 1.63 -12.98 -21.30
N ASN A 72 0.71 -13.91 -21.58
CA ASN A 72 -0.52 -13.61 -22.30
C ASN A 72 -1.45 -12.68 -21.50
N LEU A 73 -1.49 -12.83 -20.17
CA LEU A 73 -2.26 -11.95 -19.30
C LEU A 73 -1.67 -10.53 -19.31
N LEU A 74 -0.37 -10.39 -19.07
CA LEU A 74 0.31 -9.08 -19.01
C LEU A 74 0.33 -8.33 -20.35
N LYS A 75 0.30 -9.05 -21.48
CA LYS A 75 0.24 -8.43 -22.81
C LYS A 75 -1.00 -7.53 -22.98
N ASN A 76 -2.10 -7.88 -22.31
CA ASN A 76 -3.34 -7.11 -22.37
C ASN A 76 -3.36 -5.92 -21.41
N LEU A 77 -2.31 -5.76 -20.57
CA LEU A 77 -2.24 -4.71 -19.57
C LEU A 77 -1.32 -3.59 -20.05
N PRO A 78 -1.86 -2.40 -20.37
CA PRO A 78 -1.08 -1.32 -20.96
C PRO A 78 0.04 -0.83 -20.02
N GLU A 79 -0.15 -0.91 -18.71
CA GLU A 79 0.84 -0.45 -17.74
C GLU A 79 2.07 -1.34 -17.65
N PHE A 80 1.89 -2.65 -17.79
CA PHE A 80 3.00 -3.61 -17.80
C PHE A 80 3.66 -3.70 -19.17
N ALA A 81 2.89 -3.53 -20.26
CA ALA A 81 3.40 -3.54 -21.62
C ALA A 81 4.25 -2.31 -21.98
N LYS A 82 3.96 -1.15 -21.38
CA LYS A 82 4.69 0.10 -21.64
C LYS A 82 6.07 0.18 -20.97
N ARG A 83 6.40 -0.72 -20.04
CA ARG A 83 7.70 -0.67 -19.36
C ARG A 83 8.81 -1.04 -20.35
N PRO A 84 9.79 -0.15 -20.59
CA PRO A 84 10.86 -0.45 -21.53
C PRO A 84 11.69 -1.62 -20.99
N ALA A 85 11.63 -2.76 -21.68
CA ALA A 85 12.59 -3.83 -21.45
C ALA A 85 13.96 -3.32 -21.92
N ARG A 86 14.85 -3.01 -20.97
CA ARG A 86 16.25 -2.68 -21.32
C ARG A 86 16.87 -3.91 -21.97
N GLU A 87 17.54 -3.72 -23.09
CA GLU A 87 17.86 -4.77 -24.08
C GLU A 87 18.71 -5.96 -23.58
N ARG A 88 19.16 -5.97 -22.31
CA ARG A 88 19.92 -7.06 -21.68
C ARG A 88 19.66 -7.24 -20.18
N VAL A 89 18.64 -6.60 -19.63
CA VAL A 89 18.33 -6.66 -18.19
C VAL A 89 16.90 -7.18 -18.04
N ALA A 90 16.74 -8.23 -17.24
CA ALA A 90 15.41 -8.71 -16.88
C ALA A 90 14.59 -7.55 -16.31
N SER A 91 13.34 -7.41 -16.75
CA SER A 91 12.43 -6.41 -16.19
C SER A 91 12.32 -6.62 -14.69
N GLU A 92 12.65 -5.56 -13.94
CA GLU A 92 12.55 -5.55 -12.49
C GLU A 92 11.12 -5.16 -12.10
N TYR A 93 10.56 -5.92 -11.16
CA TYR A 93 9.23 -5.71 -10.62
C TYR A 93 9.31 -5.30 -9.15
N THR A 94 8.27 -4.63 -8.69
CA THR A 94 8.12 -4.23 -7.29
C THR A 94 7.26 -5.23 -6.54
N ARG A 95 7.31 -5.21 -5.20
CA ARG A 95 6.36 -5.98 -4.35
C ARG A 95 4.90 -5.62 -4.64
N TYR A 96 4.67 -4.35 -4.99
CA TYR A 96 3.37 -3.88 -5.42
C TYR A 96 2.92 -4.54 -6.73
N ASP A 97 3.82 -4.69 -7.70
CA ASP A 97 3.51 -5.42 -8.95
C ASP A 97 3.17 -6.89 -8.67
N LEU A 98 3.89 -7.56 -7.76
CA LEU A 98 3.55 -8.92 -7.34
C LEU A 98 2.13 -9.00 -6.78
N LEU A 99 1.77 -8.06 -5.91
CA LEU A 99 0.45 -8.01 -5.31
C LEU A 99 -0.65 -7.81 -6.36
N VAL A 100 -0.48 -6.84 -7.25
CA VAL A 100 -1.43 -6.58 -8.34
C VAL A 100 -1.58 -7.83 -9.21
N VAL A 101 -0.47 -8.42 -9.66
CA VAL A 101 -0.51 -9.62 -10.52
C VAL A 101 -1.16 -10.81 -9.80
N ALA A 102 -0.91 -11.00 -8.51
CA ALA A 102 -1.54 -12.05 -7.72
C ALA A 102 -3.07 -11.88 -7.66
N VAL A 103 -3.56 -10.65 -7.45
CA VAL A 103 -5.00 -10.33 -7.51
C VAL A 103 -5.58 -10.65 -8.89
N LEU A 104 -4.92 -10.21 -9.97
CA LEU A 104 -5.39 -10.49 -11.33
C LEU A 104 -5.43 -12.00 -11.65
N CYS A 105 -4.46 -12.76 -11.15
CA CYS A 105 -4.45 -14.22 -11.30
C CYS A 105 -5.58 -14.87 -10.50
N GLU A 106 -5.89 -14.39 -9.29
CA GLU A 106 -6.99 -14.91 -8.49
C GLU A 106 -8.35 -14.61 -9.17
N MET A 107 -8.52 -13.42 -9.76
CA MET A 107 -9.70 -13.10 -10.58
C MET A 107 -9.83 -14.03 -11.79
N GLU A 108 -8.72 -14.33 -12.47
CA GLU A 108 -8.72 -15.31 -13.57
C GLU A 108 -9.14 -16.71 -13.08
N ARG A 109 -8.71 -17.13 -11.88
CA ARG A 109 -9.10 -18.39 -11.26
C ARG A 109 -10.57 -18.42 -10.85
N MET A 110 -11.14 -17.28 -10.49
CA MET A 110 -12.58 -17.11 -10.24
C MET A 110 -13.41 -17.11 -11.54
N GLY A 111 -12.75 -17.22 -12.71
CA GLY A 111 -13.41 -17.41 -14.00
C GLY A 111 -13.59 -16.13 -14.81
N LEU A 112 -12.98 -15.00 -14.41
CA LEU A 112 -13.03 -13.79 -15.21
C LEU A 112 -12.19 -13.95 -16.48
N ARG A 113 -12.73 -13.46 -17.59
CA ARG A 113 -12.01 -13.44 -18.87
C ARG A 113 -10.93 -12.36 -18.84
N LYS A 114 -9.86 -12.57 -19.61
CA LYS A 114 -8.68 -11.68 -19.63
C LYS A 114 -9.04 -10.26 -20.06
N GLU A 115 -10.02 -10.12 -20.96
CA GLU A 115 -10.51 -8.84 -21.46
C GLU A 115 -11.26 -8.08 -20.35
N ALA A 116 -12.03 -8.79 -19.53
CA ALA A 116 -12.69 -8.20 -18.37
C ALA A 116 -11.66 -7.78 -17.31
N ILE A 117 -10.70 -8.66 -17.00
CA ILE A 117 -9.61 -8.37 -16.05
C ILE A 117 -8.83 -7.11 -16.47
N ALA A 118 -8.56 -6.94 -17.76
CA ALA A 118 -7.86 -5.76 -18.27
C ALA A 118 -8.57 -4.43 -17.92
N GLN A 119 -9.90 -4.43 -17.81
CA GLN A 119 -10.67 -3.25 -17.45
C GLN A 119 -10.59 -2.92 -15.95
N TRP A 120 -10.33 -3.93 -15.11
CA TRP A 120 -10.25 -3.77 -13.65
C TRP A 120 -8.89 -3.28 -13.14
N VAL A 121 -7.85 -3.39 -13.96
CA VAL A 121 -6.46 -3.19 -13.50
C VAL A 121 -6.23 -1.81 -12.89
N SER A 122 -6.69 -0.75 -13.56
CA SER A 122 -6.53 0.61 -13.05
C SER A 122 -7.28 0.83 -11.74
N SER A 123 -8.52 0.33 -11.62
CA SER A 123 -9.30 0.42 -10.38
C SER A 123 -8.63 -0.34 -9.23
N ILE A 124 -8.13 -1.55 -9.50
CA ILE A 124 -7.41 -2.37 -8.51
C ILE A 124 -6.13 -1.66 -8.07
N GLN A 125 -5.36 -1.11 -8.99
CA GLN A 125 -4.15 -0.37 -8.65
C GLN A 125 -4.46 0.87 -7.83
N GLN A 126 -5.51 1.61 -8.18
CA GLN A 126 -5.94 2.75 -7.40
C GLN A 126 -6.33 2.33 -5.97
N ALA A 127 -7.08 1.22 -5.83
CA ALA A 127 -7.47 0.70 -4.53
C ALA A 127 -6.26 0.23 -3.69
N LEU A 128 -5.29 -0.43 -4.32
CA LEU A 128 -4.12 -1.00 -3.64
C LEU A 128 -3.01 0.02 -3.34
N SER A 129 -2.97 1.14 -4.07
CA SER A 129 -1.99 2.22 -3.89
C SER A 129 -2.34 3.18 -2.74
N GLY A 130 -3.60 3.21 -2.31
CA GLY A 130 -4.05 4.04 -1.20
C GLY A 130 -3.54 3.57 0.18
N PRO A 131 -3.57 4.45 1.20
CA PRO A 131 -3.31 4.06 2.58
C PRO A 131 -4.34 3.02 3.00
N ARG A 132 -3.87 1.82 3.38
CA ARG A 132 -4.75 0.74 3.84
C ARG A 132 -5.14 0.98 5.28
N ALA A 133 -6.43 0.96 5.55
CA ALA A 133 -6.90 0.72 6.90
C ALA A 133 -6.41 -0.67 7.33
N MET A 134 -5.86 -0.81 8.53
CA MET A 134 -5.34 -2.09 9.04
C MET A 134 -6.40 -3.20 9.08
N ALA A 135 -7.69 -2.84 9.00
CA ALA A 135 -8.82 -3.76 9.03
C ALA A 135 -9.31 -4.22 7.64
N ALA A 136 -8.80 -3.69 6.53
CA ALA A 136 -9.29 -4.06 5.21
C ALA A 136 -8.61 -5.33 4.67
N SER A 137 -9.19 -6.49 4.98
CA SER A 137 -8.73 -7.82 4.58
C SER A 137 -9.20 -8.25 3.18
N GLN A 138 -10.15 -7.52 2.59
CA GLN A 138 -10.83 -7.92 1.36
C GLN A 138 -10.85 -6.80 0.31
N LEU A 139 -10.81 -7.21 -0.96
CA LEU A 139 -11.01 -6.34 -2.11
C LEU A 139 -12.35 -6.68 -2.75
N PHE A 140 -13.29 -5.74 -2.72
CA PHE A 140 -14.57 -5.86 -3.39
C PHE A 140 -14.54 -5.20 -4.75
N LEU A 141 -15.03 -5.92 -5.76
CA LEU A 141 -15.12 -5.48 -7.15
C LEU A 141 -16.60 -5.43 -7.55
N SER A 142 -17.13 -4.23 -7.80
CA SER A 142 -18.52 -4.02 -8.26
C SER A 142 -18.60 -3.31 -9.61
N SER A 143 -19.52 -3.80 -10.44
CA SER A 143 -19.84 -3.24 -11.76
C SER A 143 -21.24 -2.60 -11.79
N GLU A 144 -21.86 -2.36 -10.63
CA GLU A 144 -23.24 -1.87 -10.55
C GLU A 144 -23.44 -0.49 -11.19
N SER A 145 -22.41 0.36 -11.21
CA SER A 145 -22.55 1.80 -11.45
C SER A 145 -21.96 2.31 -12.77
N GLN A 146 -22.04 1.60 -13.90
CA GLN A 146 -21.38 1.99 -15.19
C GLN A 146 -19.85 2.19 -15.14
N SER A 147 -19.27 2.32 -13.94
CA SER A 147 -17.87 2.34 -13.57
C SER A 147 -17.51 1.03 -12.88
N LEU A 148 -16.30 0.55 -13.14
CA LEU A 148 -15.73 -0.59 -12.44
C LEU A 148 -15.05 -0.07 -11.17
N GLU A 149 -15.61 -0.41 -10.02
CA GLU A 149 -15.15 0.10 -8.73
C GLU A 149 -14.49 -1.03 -7.92
N ALA A 150 -13.23 -0.80 -7.56
CA ALA A 150 -12.49 -1.67 -6.66
C ALA A 150 -12.35 -0.96 -5.31
N LEU A 151 -12.85 -1.58 -4.25
CA LEU A 151 -12.90 -1.00 -2.91
C LEU A 151 -12.28 -1.96 -1.91
N LEU A 152 -11.46 -1.41 -1.02
CA LEU A 152 -10.98 -2.14 0.15
C LEU A 152 -12.09 -2.16 1.19
N VAL A 153 -12.47 -3.36 1.62
CA VAL A 153 -13.57 -3.57 2.56
C VAL A 153 -13.15 -4.47 3.71
N ASP A 154 -13.82 -4.26 4.84
CA ASP A 154 -13.74 -5.09 6.03
C ASP A 154 -14.91 -6.10 6.04
N GLU A 155 -14.80 -7.17 6.82
CA GLU A 155 -15.75 -8.28 6.91
C GLU A 155 -17.17 -7.84 7.30
N GLN A 156 -17.32 -6.65 7.88
CA GLN A 156 -18.58 -6.12 8.41
C GLN A 156 -19.35 -5.22 7.42
N CYS A 157 -18.82 -4.98 6.22
CA CYS A 157 -19.51 -4.17 5.22
C CYS A 157 -20.67 -4.93 4.57
N GLN A 158 -21.84 -4.28 4.44
CA GLN A 158 -22.92 -4.79 3.59
C GLN A 158 -22.54 -4.57 2.13
N LEU A 159 -22.20 -5.65 1.43
CA LEU A 159 -21.74 -5.61 0.05
C LEU A 159 -22.92 -5.82 -0.92
N GLY A 160 -22.90 -5.07 -2.01
CA GLY A 160 -23.82 -5.24 -3.14
C GLY A 160 -23.44 -6.43 -4.03
N ALA A 161 -24.00 -6.49 -5.23
CA ALA A 161 -23.62 -7.52 -6.20
C ALA A 161 -22.20 -7.27 -6.71
N GLY A 162 -21.30 -8.23 -6.49
CA GLY A 162 -19.92 -8.10 -6.91
C GLY A 162 -19.09 -9.33 -6.61
N MET A 163 -17.77 -9.18 -6.77
CA MET A 163 -16.79 -10.21 -6.47
C MET A 163 -15.90 -9.76 -5.32
N ILE A 164 -15.62 -10.67 -4.40
CA ILE A 164 -14.72 -10.44 -3.27
C ILE A 164 -13.45 -11.24 -3.48
N VAL A 165 -12.31 -10.57 -3.36
CA VAL A 165 -10.97 -11.17 -3.38
C VAL A 165 -10.38 -11.04 -1.98
N ASP A 166 -9.99 -12.17 -1.40
CA ASP A 166 -9.29 -12.24 -0.12
C ASP A 166 -7.87 -11.67 -0.27
N LEU A 167 -7.65 -10.45 0.23
CA LEU A 167 -6.36 -9.80 0.16
C LEU A 167 -5.40 -10.33 1.21
N ASP A 168 -5.85 -10.72 2.39
CA ASP A 168 -4.98 -11.24 3.45
C ASP A 168 -4.23 -12.48 2.99
N LYS A 169 -4.93 -13.41 2.35
CA LYS A 169 -4.32 -14.59 1.74
C LYS A 169 -3.27 -14.21 0.69
N ILE A 170 -3.56 -13.22 -0.15
CA ILE A 170 -2.65 -12.77 -1.21
C ILE A 170 -1.44 -12.02 -0.63
N ILE A 171 -1.65 -11.14 0.35
CA ILE A 171 -0.59 -10.38 1.03
C ILE A 171 0.31 -11.35 1.79
N SER A 172 -0.26 -12.32 2.50
CA SER A 172 0.50 -13.36 3.20
C SER A 172 1.36 -14.17 2.23
N LEU A 173 0.81 -14.55 1.07
CA LEU A 173 1.54 -15.25 0.02
C LEU A 173 2.71 -14.41 -0.53
N VAL A 174 2.46 -13.14 -0.89
CA VAL A 174 3.48 -12.23 -1.39
C VAL A 174 4.55 -11.97 -0.33
N SER A 175 4.15 -11.79 0.93
CA SER A 175 5.06 -11.55 2.05
C SER A 175 5.94 -12.75 2.32
N SER A 176 5.38 -13.96 2.32
CA SER A 176 6.14 -15.21 2.46
C SER A 176 7.15 -15.38 1.33
N HIS A 177 6.73 -15.15 0.07
CA HIS A 177 7.63 -15.22 -1.09
C HIS A 177 8.77 -14.20 -0.99
N CYS A 178 8.46 -12.97 -0.59
CA CYS A 178 9.49 -11.95 -0.39
C CYS A 178 10.44 -12.28 0.76
N ALA A 179 9.92 -12.84 1.87
CA ALA A 179 10.75 -13.26 2.99
C ALA A 179 11.71 -14.40 2.61
N GLU A 180 11.29 -15.33 1.75
CA GLU A 180 12.18 -16.37 1.20
C GLU A 180 13.27 -15.78 0.30
N LEU A 181 12.92 -14.78 -0.51
CA LEU A 181 13.88 -14.06 -1.36
C LEU A 181 14.90 -13.24 -0.56
N ASP A 182 14.49 -12.70 0.57
CA ASP A 182 15.36 -11.96 1.50
C ASP A 182 16.18 -12.95 2.40
N GLY A 183 15.68 -14.17 2.60
CA GLY A 183 16.14 -15.16 3.59
C GLY A 183 17.45 -15.91 3.29
N ILE A 184 18.25 -15.51 2.30
CA ILE A 184 19.60 -16.07 2.06
C ILE A 184 20.72 -15.11 2.45
N HIS A 185 20.44 -13.81 2.50
CA HIS A 185 21.44 -12.80 2.85
C HIS A 185 20.80 -11.72 3.70
N GLU A 186 20.78 -11.95 5.00
CA GLU A 186 21.17 -10.99 6.05
C GLU A 186 20.70 -11.57 7.37
N GLN A 187 21.59 -12.32 8.03
CA GLN A 187 21.72 -12.13 9.47
C GLN A 187 21.83 -10.61 9.63
N GLN A 188 20.78 -9.96 10.15
CA GLN A 188 20.88 -8.57 10.59
C GLN A 188 22.20 -8.49 11.33
N ARG A 189 23.19 -7.80 10.75
CA ARG A 189 24.41 -7.51 11.48
C ARG A 189 23.90 -6.82 12.72
N GLU A 190 24.13 -7.42 13.87
CA GLU A 190 23.86 -6.79 15.14
C GLU A 190 24.66 -5.49 15.11
N LEU A 191 23.97 -4.41 14.78
CA LEU A 191 24.57 -3.10 14.80
C LEU A 191 24.71 -2.84 16.29
N GLU A 192 25.96 -2.84 16.78
CA GLU A 192 26.32 -2.52 18.16
C GLU A 192 26.01 -1.03 18.44
N PHE A 193 24.75 -0.64 18.30
CA PHE A 193 24.21 0.60 18.86
C PHE A 193 23.99 0.40 20.36
N GLY A 194 25.06 0.01 21.06
CA GLY A 194 25.13 0.24 22.49
C GLY A 194 25.03 1.75 22.74
N PRO A 195 24.47 2.19 23.88
CA PRO A 195 24.45 3.60 24.24
C PRO A 195 25.89 4.15 24.24
N LEU A 196 26.22 4.91 23.19
CA LEU A 196 27.47 5.66 23.15
C LEU A 196 27.34 6.81 24.14
N SER A 197 28.08 6.71 25.25
CA SER A 197 28.24 7.81 26.19
C SER A 197 28.82 9.01 25.45
N VAL A 198 27.95 9.95 25.08
CA VAL A 198 28.38 11.26 24.57
C VAL A 198 28.93 12.00 25.77
N ASP A 199 30.24 11.87 26.00
CA ASP A 199 30.94 12.75 26.91
C ASP A 199 30.73 14.17 26.39
N ARG A 200 30.03 15.00 27.17
CA ARG A 200 29.97 16.45 26.96
C ARG A 200 31.36 17.00 27.19
N SER A 201 32.25 16.84 26.22
CA SER A 201 33.53 17.51 26.20
C SER A 201 33.23 19.00 26.23
N LYS A 202 33.66 19.63 27.32
CA LYS A 202 33.56 21.05 27.62
C LYS A 202 33.76 21.85 26.35
N PHE A 203 32.74 22.64 25.99
CA PHE A 203 32.87 23.69 24.98
C PHE A 203 34.08 24.55 25.37
N THR A 204 35.21 24.35 24.69
CA THR A 204 36.30 25.31 24.73
C THR A 204 35.81 26.53 23.97
N THR A 205 35.40 27.55 24.74
CA THR A 205 35.14 28.90 24.25
C THR A 205 36.30 29.32 23.35
N TYR A 206 36.02 29.43 22.05
CA TYR A 206 36.94 29.99 21.07
C TYR A 206 37.20 31.45 21.47
N GLN A 207 38.39 31.73 22.01
CA GLN A 207 38.88 33.09 22.22
C GLN A 207 39.49 33.59 20.90
N PRO A 208 38.88 34.58 20.21
CA PRO A 208 39.46 35.15 19.02
C PRO A 208 40.74 35.93 19.39
N LYS A 209 41.89 35.47 18.89
CA LYS A 209 43.16 36.21 19.00
C LYS A 209 43.08 37.46 18.13
N ALA A 210 43.05 38.62 18.77
CA ALA A 210 43.22 39.90 18.11
C ALA A 210 44.63 40.01 17.50
N HIS A 211 44.72 40.12 16.18
CA HIS A 211 45.93 40.53 15.46
C HIS A 211 46.14 42.03 15.67
N LYS A 212 47.27 42.39 16.31
CA LYS A 212 47.81 43.75 16.26
C LYS A 212 48.68 43.87 15.01
N TYR A 213 48.29 44.77 14.11
CA TYR A 213 49.15 45.28 13.05
C TYR A 213 50.17 46.24 13.65
N GLY A 214 51.44 46.04 13.29
CA GLY A 214 52.50 47.03 13.37
C GLY A 214 52.86 47.49 11.96
#